data_AF-A0A7L4PXI1-F1
#
_entry.id   AF-A0A7L4PXI1-F1
#
_cell.length_a   1.000
_cell.length_b   1.000
_cell.length_c   1.000
_cell.angle_alpha   90.00
_cell.angle_beta   90.00
_cell.angle_gamma   90.00
#
_symmetry.space_group_name_H-M   'P 1'
#
loop_
_entity.id
_entity.type
_entity.pdbx_description
1 polymer ?
#
loop_
_entity_poly.entity_id
_entity_poly.type
_entity_poly.pdbx_seq_one_letter_code
_entity_poly.pdbx_strand_id
1 'polypeptide(L)' 'MVKELLQALSNAHGVSGFEGNVRDIIRKELDGHVDEFREDSMGNLIAIKRGDDFSI' A
#
# COMPACT_ATOMS: atom_id res chain seq x y z
N MET A 1 9.20 -3.98 -13.52
CA MET A 1 9.39 -2.55 -13.81
C MET A 1 8.11 -1.80 -13.47
N VAL A 2 8.12 -0.46 -13.55
CA VAL A 2 6.94 0.37 -13.23
C VAL A 2 5.72 -0.02 -14.08
N LYS A 3 5.94 -0.44 -15.34
CA LYS A 3 4.85 -0.83 -16.25
C LYS A 3 4.06 -2.05 -15.76
N GLU A 4 4.74 -3.08 -15.26
CA GLU A 4 4.10 -4.29 -14.74
C GLU A 4 3.30 -4.00 -13.47
N LEU A 5 3.81 -3.13 -12.59
CA LEU A 5 3.10 -2.70 -11.39
C LEU A 5 1.84 -1.88 -11.73
N LEU A 6 1.96 -0.94 -12.66
CA LEU A 6 0.80 -0.17 -13.14
C LEU A 6 -0.27 -1.08 -13.74
N GLN A 7 0.13 -2.08 -14.53
CA GLN A 7 -0.79 -3.05 -15.10
C GLN A 7 -1.46 -3.91 -14.01
N ALA A 8 -0.70 -4.37 -13.01
CA ALA A 8 -1.24 -5.16 -11.90
C ALA A 8 -2.27 -4.38 -11.08
N LEU A 9 -1.95 -3.13 -10.69
CA LEU A 9 -2.86 -2.26 -9.96
C LEU A 9 -4.10 -1.90 -10.78
N SER A 10 -3.93 -1.63 -12.08
CA SER A 10 -5.05 -1.24 -12.96
C SER A 10 -6.02 -2.38 -13.22
N ASN A 11 -5.53 -3.62 -13.27
CA ASN A 11 -6.34 -4.82 -13.53
C ASN A 11 -6.84 -5.50 -12.25
N ALA A 12 -6.40 -5.05 -11.08
CA ALA A 12 -6.81 -5.62 -9.80
C ALA A 12 -8.31 -5.39 -9.55
N HIS A 13 -8.99 -6.42 -9.07
CA HIS A 13 -10.40 -6.30 -8.70
C HIS A 13 -10.54 -5.59 -7.36
N GLY A 14 -11.07 -4.37 -7.37
CA GLY A 14 -11.28 -3.57 -6.16
C GLY A 14 -12.46 -2.62 -6.34
N VAL A 15 -13.67 -3.17 -6.40
CA VAL A 15 -14.90 -2.36 -6.37
C VAL A 15 -14.95 -1.59 -5.06
N SER A 16 -15.52 -0.38 -5.05
CA SER A 16 -15.68 0.40 -3.83
C SER A 16 -16.35 -0.42 -2.70
N GLY A 17 -15.70 -0.49 -1.54
CA GLY A 17 -16.07 -1.32 -0.40
C GLY A 17 -15.51 -2.75 -0.40
N PHE A 18 -14.82 -3.18 -1.46
CA PHE A 18 -14.19 -4.49 -1.61
C PHE A 18 -12.76 -4.37 -2.17
N GLU A 19 -11.99 -3.40 -1.68
CA GLU A 19 -10.66 -3.03 -2.19
C GLU A 19 -9.53 -4.02 -1.80
N GLY A 20 -9.87 -5.16 -1.20
CA GLY A 20 -8.90 -6.11 -0.62
C GLY A 20 -7.77 -6.54 -1.56
N ASN A 21 -8.06 -6.89 -2.82
CA ASN A 21 -7.02 -7.34 -3.75
C ASN A 21 -6.03 -6.22 -4.11
N VAL A 22 -6.52 -4.98 -4.25
CA VAL A 22 -5.66 -3.82 -4.52
C VAL A 22 -4.75 -3.57 -3.34
N ARG A 23 -5.29 -3.66 -2.12
CA ARG A 23 -4.55 -3.53 -0.88
C ARG A 23 -3.44 -4.58 -0.73
N ASP A 24 -3.71 -5.83 -1.08
CA ASP A 24 -2.71 -6.90 -1.00
C ASP A 24 -1.54 -6.67 -1.97
N ILE A 25 -1.81 -6.17 -3.17
CA ILE A 25 -0.77 -5.79 -4.15
C ILE A 25 0.09 -4.66 -3.56
N ILE A 26 -0.53 -3.60 -3.05
CA ILE A 26 0.20 -2.45 -2.47
C ILE A 26 1.04 -2.90 -1.27
N ARG A 27 0.47 -3.72 -0.37
CA ARG A 27 1.19 -4.23 0.81
C ARG A 27 2.42 -5.03 0.40
N LYS A 28 2.29 -5.92 -0.60
CA LYS A 28 3.41 -6.72 -1.11
C LYS A 28 4.54 -5.86 -1.68
N GLU A 29 4.20 -4.82 -2.45
CA GLU A 29 5.19 -3.95 -3.07
C GLU A 29 5.88 -3.01 -2.07
N LEU A 30 5.24 -2.72 -0.94
CA LEU A 30 5.80 -1.89 0.14
C LEU A 30 6.47 -2.71 1.25
N ASP A 31 6.43 -4.05 1.17
CA ASP A 31 7.05 -4.92 2.17
C ASP A 31 8.56 -4.67 2.26
N GLY A 32 9.07 -4.52 3.48
CA GLY A 32 10.47 -4.14 3.72
C GLY A 32 10.84 -2.68 3.41
N HIS A 33 9.93 -1.88 2.85
CA HIS A 33 10.16 -0.45 2.58
C HIS A 33 9.60 0.48 3.65
N VAL A 34 8.63 0.02 4.44
CA VAL A 34 7.98 0.79 5.51
C VAL A 34 8.20 0.13 6.86
N ASP A 35 8.06 0.90 7.94
CA ASP A 35 8.30 0.40 9.30
C ASP A 35 7.03 -0.19 9.92
N GLU A 36 5.85 0.23 9.47
CA GLU A 36 4.57 -0.23 9.99
C GLU A 36 3.47 -0.20 8.92
N PHE A 37 2.61 -1.22 8.94
CA PHE A 37 1.34 -1.22 8.23
C PHE A 37 0.19 -1.18 9.23
N ARG A 38 -0.79 -0.33 8.95
CA ARG A 38 -2.04 -0.24 9.70
C ARG A 38 -3.22 -0.26 8.73
N GLU A 39 -4.31 -0.87 9.16
CA GLU A 39 -5.59 -0.77 8.48
C GLU A 39 -6.60 -0.10 9.40
N ASP A 40 -7.44 0.78 8.86
CA ASP A 40 -8.56 1.35 9.61
C ASP A 40 -9.84 0.52 9.45
N SER A 41 -10.87 0.90 10.19
CA SER A 41 -12.18 0.23 10.13
C SER A 41 -12.89 0.34 8.78
N MET A 42 -12.45 1.25 7.90
CA MET A 42 -12.99 1.41 6.55
C MET A 42 -12.22 0.58 5.50
N GLY A 43 -11.11 -0.05 5.89
CA GLY A 43 -10.30 -0.89 5.01
C GLY A 43 -9.12 -0.17 4.35
N ASN A 44 -8.88 1.11 4.65
CA ASN A 44 -7.75 1.86 4.11
C ASN A 44 -6.43 1.24 4.59
N LEU A 45 -5.47 1.08 3.67
CA LEU A 45 -4.11 0.68 4.01
C LEU A 45 -3.24 1.91 4.26
N ILE A 46 -2.70 2.00 5.47
CA ILE A 46 -1.80 3.08 5.90
C ILE A 46 -0.41 2.47 6.08
N ALA A 47 0.54 2.93 5.28
CA ALA A 47 1.93 2.50 5.35
C ALA A 47 2.77 3.64 5.94
N ILE A 48 3.48 3.38 7.04
CA ILE A 48 4.20 4.38 7.81
C ILE A 48 5.70 4.14 7.65
N LYS A 49 6.40 5.12 7.07
CA LYS A 49 7.86 5.25 7.17
C LYS A 49 8.17 6.36 8.16
N ARG A 50 8.83 6.02 9.26
CA ARG A 50 9.26 6.97 10.28
C ARG A 50 10.52 7.65 9.75
N GLY A 51 10.45 8.98 9.64
CA GLY A 51 11.63 9.78 9.35
C GLY A 51 12.58 9.78 10.55
N ASP A 52 13.83 10.13 10.29
CA ASP A 52 14.83 10.29 11.33
C ASP A 52 14.64 11.63 12.06
N ASP A 53 15.39 11.82 13.14
CA ASP A 53 15.38 13.03 13.96
C ASP A 53 16.06 14.19 13.19
N PHE A 54 15.38 14.68 12.15
CA PHE A 54 15.88 15.73 11.28
C PHE A 54 15.89 17.06 12.03
N SER A 55 17.08 17.50 12.42
CA SER A 55 17.35 18.78 13.07
C SER A 55 17.95 19.75 12.04
N ILE A 56 17.47 20.99 12.01
CA ILE A 56 17.99 22.08 11.14
C ILE A 56 19.17 22.77 11.81
#